data_AF-A0A1B6C9C4-F1
#
_entry.id   AF-A0A1B6C9C4-F1
#
_cell.length_a   1.000
_cell.length_b   1.000
_cell.length_c   1.000
_cell.angle_alpha   90.00
_cell.angle_beta   90.00
_cell.angle_gamma   90.00
#
_symmetry.space_group_name_H-M   'P 1'
#
loop_
_entity.id
_entity.type
_entity.pdbx_description
1 polymer ?
#
loop_
_entity_poly.entity_id
_entity_poly.type
_entity_poly.pdbx_seq_one_letter_code
_entity_poly.pdbx_strand_id
1 'polypeptide(L)'
;YALDEKNNVNPLKVSQFKFNKHIDLLYLSNEDTSHYCLITNLSRLVRNQMTKHCGHHLICRKCFKIFDSNYSYRNKEGRVKSAEERMKQHEMFCGLQEPSRCEFPKTMSIEFDKYQYTTKVP
;
A
#
# COMPACT_ATOMS: atom_id res chain seq x y z
N TYR A 1 -8.38 -7.20 -5.78
CA TYR A 1 -8.22 -5.77 -6.13
C TYR A 1 -9.38 -5.36 -7.03
N ALA A 2 -9.68 -4.08 -7.15
CA ALA A 2 -10.68 -3.52 -8.04
C ALA A 2 -10.12 -2.27 -8.73
N LEU A 3 -10.79 -1.78 -9.77
CA LEU A 3 -10.46 -0.52 -10.42
C LEU A 3 -11.35 0.61 -9.89
N ASP A 4 -10.79 1.82 -9.77
CA ASP A 4 -11.58 3.05 -9.60
C ASP A 4 -11.98 3.65 -10.96
N GLU A 5 -12.72 4.75 -10.93
CA GLU A 5 -13.17 5.49 -12.13
C GLU A 5 -12.02 5.97 -13.03
N LYS A 6 -10.80 6.07 -12.50
CA LYS A 6 -9.58 6.50 -13.21
C LYS A 6 -8.70 5.33 -13.62
N ASN A 7 -9.22 4.10 -13.53
CA ASN A 7 -8.48 2.85 -13.77
C ASN A 7 -7.28 2.65 -12.84
N ASN A 8 -7.27 3.28 -11.67
CA ASN A 8 -6.32 2.94 -10.62
C ASN A 8 -6.78 1.67 -9.91
N VAL A 9 -5.81 0.88 -9.49
CA VAL A 9 -6.04 -0.39 -8.82
C VAL A 9 -6.09 -0.11 -7.33
N ASN A 10 -7.08 -0.66 -6.65
CA ASN A 10 -7.27 -0.55 -5.21
C ASN A 10 -7.43 -1.94 -4.58
N PRO A 11 -6.93 -2.15 -3.35
CA PRO A 11 -7.10 -3.41 -2.66
C PRO A 11 -8.54 -3.51 -2.15
N LEU A 12 -9.26 -4.53 -2.60
CA LEU A 12 -10.64 -4.80 -2.19
C LEU A 12 -10.67 -5.70 -0.94
N LYS A 13 -9.85 -6.74 -0.96
CA LYS A 13 -9.69 -7.70 0.14
C LYS A 13 -8.28 -8.27 0.08
N VAL A 14 -7.63 -8.35 1.22
CA VAL A 14 -6.29 -8.96 1.37
C VAL A 14 -6.38 -10.00 2.47
N SER A 15 -5.88 -11.21 2.20
CA SER A 15 -5.83 -12.28 3.18
C SER A 15 -5.07 -11.84 4.45
N GLN A 16 -5.63 -12.16 5.61
CA GLN A 16 -4.95 -11.97 6.90
C GLN A 16 -3.82 -13.00 7.10
N PHE A 17 -4.00 -14.20 6.56
CA PHE A 17 -3.00 -15.26 6.59
C PHE A 17 -1.95 -15.03 5.51
N LYS A 18 -0.68 -15.22 5.87
CA LYS A 18 0.44 -15.21 4.93
C LYS A 18 0.82 -16.63 4.58
N PHE A 19 0.77 -16.94 3.29
CA PHE A 19 1.23 -18.21 2.74
C PHE A 19 2.42 -17.95 1.82
N ASN A 20 3.20 -19.00 1.53
CA ASN A 20 4.34 -18.89 0.60
C ASN A 20 3.92 -18.39 -0.79
N LYS A 21 2.68 -18.67 -1.18
CA LYS A 21 2.10 -18.23 -2.45
C LYS A 21 0.79 -17.50 -2.20
N HIS A 22 0.69 -16.30 -2.78
CA HIS A 22 -0.53 -15.52 -2.82
C HIS A 22 -0.98 -15.39 -4.28
N ILE A 23 -2.28 -15.56 -4.50
CA ILE A 23 -2.91 -15.31 -5.80
C ILE A 23 -3.52 -13.91 -5.76
N ASP A 24 -3.10 -13.08 -6.69
CA ASP A 24 -3.65 -11.74 -6.86
C ASP A 24 -4.76 -11.78 -7.91
N LEU A 25 -5.96 -11.34 -7.54
CA LEU A 25 -7.11 -11.28 -8.43
C LEU A 25 -7.60 -9.84 -8.59
N LEU A 26 -7.93 -9.45 -9.82
CA LEU A 26 -8.62 -8.22 -10.16
C LEU A 26 -10.10 -8.53 -10.36
N TYR A 27 -10.96 -7.91 -9.58
CA TYR A 27 -12.41 -7.96 -9.74
C TYR A 27 -12.84 -6.88 -10.71
N LEU A 28 -13.56 -7.29 -11.75
CA LEU A 28 -14.17 -6.43 -12.75
C LEU A 28 -15.66 -6.74 -12.81
N SER A 29 -16.50 -5.73 -12.70
CA SER A 29 -17.96 -5.88 -12.77
C SER A 29 -18.58 -4.78 -13.62
N ASN A 30 -19.61 -5.14 -14.38
CA ASN A 30 -20.52 -4.23 -15.06
C ASN A 30 -21.96 -4.50 -14.58
N GLU A 31 -22.96 -3.97 -15.28
CA GLU A 31 -24.37 -4.11 -14.90
C GLU A 31 -24.89 -5.55 -14.98
N ASP A 32 -24.31 -6.38 -15.86
CA ASP A 32 -24.81 -7.72 -16.19
C ASP A 32 -23.96 -8.86 -15.61
N THR A 33 -22.64 -8.65 -15.50
CA THR A 33 -21.67 -9.68 -15.17
C THR A 33 -20.53 -9.19 -14.28
N SER A 34 -19.95 -10.15 -13.55
CA SER A 34 -18.78 -9.94 -12.71
C SER A 34 -17.75 -11.04 -12.95
N HIS A 35 -16.50 -10.66 -13.14
CA HIS A 35 -15.40 -11.57 -13.45
C HIS A 35 -14.18 -11.27 -12.57
N TYR A 36 -13.42 -12.32 -12.28
CA TYR A 36 -12.10 -12.21 -11.67
C TYR A 36 -11.01 -12.50 -12.71
N CYS A 37 -10.05 -11.61 -12.82
CA CYS A 37 -8.86 -11.78 -13.65
C CYS A 37 -7.64 -12.06 -12.79
N LEU A 38 -6.79 -12.98 -13.23
CA LEU A 38 -5.52 -13.26 -12.57
C LEU A 38 -4.52 -12.12 -12.82
N ILE A 39 -3.96 -11.58 -11.75
CA ILE A 39 -2.84 -10.64 -11.83
C ILE A 39 -1.55 -11.43 -11.69
N THR A 40 -0.78 -11.52 -12.78
CA THR A 40 0.50 -12.24 -12.80
C THR A 40 1.64 -11.42 -12.18
N ASN A 41 1.55 -10.09 -12.25
CA ASN A 41 2.54 -9.19 -11.69
C ASN A 41 1.88 -7.91 -11.17
N LEU A 42 1.59 -7.89 -9.86
CA LEU A 42 0.96 -6.74 -9.21
C LEU A 42 1.81 -5.48 -9.31
N SER A 43 3.14 -5.61 -9.14
CA SER A 43 4.05 -4.47 -9.17
C SER A 43 4.02 -3.74 -10.50
N ARG A 44 3.95 -4.46 -11.62
CA ARG A 44 3.82 -3.84 -12.96
C ARG A 44 2.47 -3.15 -13.13
N LEU A 45 1.39 -3.75 -12.63
CA LEU A 45 0.05 -3.22 -12.78
C LEU A 45 -0.15 -1.89 -12.01
N VAL A 46 0.35 -1.82 -10.78
CA VAL A 46 0.19 -0.61 -9.93
C VAL A 46 1.26 0.45 -10.18
N ARG A 47 2.32 0.13 -10.94
CA ARG A 47 3.50 0.99 -11.12
C ARG A 47 3.17 2.43 -11.52
N ASN A 48 2.37 2.59 -12.56
CA ASN A 48 2.02 3.90 -13.12
C ASN A 48 1.26 4.79 -12.12
N GLN A 49 0.64 4.19 -11.11
CA GLN A 49 -0.16 4.88 -10.11
C GLN A 49 0.68 5.36 -8.92
N MET A 50 1.91 4.86 -8.79
CA MET A 50 2.72 5.02 -7.59
C MET A 50 3.94 5.91 -7.80
N THR A 51 4.69 5.69 -8.88
CA THR A 51 5.98 6.35 -9.06
C THR A 51 6.35 6.43 -10.55
N LYS A 52 7.00 7.54 -10.92
CA LYS A 52 7.58 7.73 -12.25
C LYS A 52 8.96 7.07 -12.38
N HIS A 53 9.58 6.65 -11.28
CA HIS A 53 10.94 6.12 -11.24
C HIS A 53 11.02 4.60 -11.51
N CYS A 54 12.17 4.16 -12.03
CA CYS A 54 12.43 2.79 -12.48
C CYS A 54 13.31 2.05 -11.48
N GLY A 55 12.75 1.58 -10.35
CA GLY A 55 13.45 0.76 -9.37
C GLY A 55 12.74 -0.56 -9.06
N HIS A 56 13.47 -1.52 -8.50
CA HIS A 56 12.87 -2.70 -7.90
C HIS A 56 12.25 -2.29 -6.56
N HIS A 57 10.96 -2.56 -6.39
CA HIS A 57 10.18 -2.04 -5.28
C HIS A 57 9.39 -3.18 -4.64
N LEU A 58 9.57 -3.37 -3.33
CA LEU A 58 8.65 -4.17 -2.54
C LEU A 58 7.41 -3.33 -2.25
N ILE A 59 6.23 -3.88 -2.44
CA ILE A 59 4.97 -3.15 -2.32
C ILE A 59 4.10 -3.83 -1.25
N CYS A 60 3.62 -3.04 -0.30
CA CYS A 60 2.61 -3.51 0.65
C CYS A 60 1.29 -3.78 -0.09
N ARG A 61 0.76 -5.01 0.00
CA ARG A 61 -0.47 -5.41 -0.70
C ARG A 61 -1.74 -4.72 -0.18
N LYS A 62 -1.70 -4.17 1.04
CA LYS A 62 -2.84 -3.52 1.70
C LYS A 62 -2.95 -2.02 1.44
N CYS A 63 -1.83 -1.30 1.44
CA CYS A 63 -1.81 0.15 1.33
C CYS A 63 -0.94 0.69 0.19
N PHE A 64 -0.34 -0.22 -0.57
CA PHE A 64 0.60 0.08 -1.65
C PHE A 64 1.84 0.88 -1.27
N LYS A 65 2.18 0.98 0.02
CA LYS A 65 3.46 1.58 0.42
C LYS A 65 4.64 0.86 -0.25
N ILE A 66 5.50 1.65 -0.89
CA ILE A 66 6.71 1.18 -1.57
C ILE A 66 7.90 1.17 -0.62
N PHE A 67 8.68 0.09 -0.68
CA PHE A 67 9.99 -0.04 -0.06
C PHE A 67 11.02 -0.29 -1.17
N ASP A 68 11.78 0.75 -1.48
CA ASP A 68 12.84 0.68 -2.48
C ASP A 68 14.05 -0.10 -1.94
N SER A 69 14.49 -1.14 -2.66
CA SER A 69 15.66 -1.95 -2.31
C SER A 69 16.97 -1.16 -2.39
N ASN A 70 17.04 -0.12 -3.22
CA ASN A 70 18.22 0.72 -3.37
C ASN A 70 18.34 1.79 -2.28
N TYR A 71 17.26 2.04 -1.54
CA TYR A 71 17.26 3.01 -0.45
C TYR A 71 17.71 2.36 0.86
N SER A 72 18.80 2.86 1.44
CA SER A 72 19.27 2.46 2.77
C SER A 72 18.87 3.51 3.80
N TYR A 73 18.13 3.08 4.83
CA TYR A 73 17.80 3.91 5.99
C TYR A 73 18.68 3.52 7.17
N ARG A 74 19.44 4.49 7.71
CA ARG A 74 20.18 4.33 8.97
C ARG A 74 19.31 4.84 10.12
N ASN A 75 19.09 4.00 11.13
CA ASN A 75 18.45 4.46 12.36
C ASN A 75 19.45 5.26 13.22
N LYS A 76 18.97 5.81 14.34
CA LYS A 76 19.79 6.58 15.30
C LYS A 76 20.97 5.78 15.89
N GLU A 77 20.88 4.45 15.86
CA GLU A 77 21.92 3.52 16.32
C GLU A 77 22.92 3.13 15.21
N GLY A 78 22.77 3.69 14.01
CA GLY A 78 23.66 3.43 12.86
C GLY A 78 23.36 2.14 12.09
N ARG A 79 22.38 1.33 12.49
CA ARG A 79 21.98 0.10 11.78
C ARG A 79 21.22 0.44 10.50
N VAL A 80 21.66 -0.14 9.39
CA VAL A 80 20.96 -0.08 8.10
C VAL A 80 19.87 -1.15 8.07
N LYS A 81 18.65 -0.76 7.73
CA LYS A 81 17.54 -1.70 7.51
C LYS A 81 17.34 -2.01 6.03
N SER A 82 17.17 -3.28 5.70
CA SER A 82 16.82 -3.71 4.33
C SER A 82 15.39 -3.27 3.96
N ALA A 83 15.00 -3.42 2.68
CA ALA A 83 13.63 -3.16 2.27
C ALA A 83 12.64 -4.14 2.90
N GLU A 84 13.02 -5.40 3.03
CA GLU A 84 12.24 -6.48 3.64
C GLU A 84 12.03 -6.22 5.14
N GLU A 85 13.08 -5.80 5.86
CA GLU A 85 12.96 -5.45 7.28
C GLU A 85 12.01 -4.27 7.49
N ARG A 86 12.11 -3.23 6.65
CA ARG A 86 11.21 -2.07 6.70
C ARG A 86 9.77 -2.46 6.37
N MET A 87 9.57 -3.32 5.37
CA MET A 87 8.26 -3.84 5.01
C MET A 87 7.66 -4.66 6.17
N LYS A 88 8.44 -5.55 6.78
CA LYS A 88 7.99 -6.37 7.93
C LYS A 88 7.56 -5.50 9.10
N GLN A 89 8.31 -4.44 9.41
CA GLN A 89 7.94 -3.49 10.47
C GLN A 89 6.67 -2.72 10.13
N HIS A 90 6.51 -2.27 8.89
CA HIS A 90 5.30 -1.60 8.44
C HIS A 90 4.06 -2.51 8.53
N GLU A 91 4.20 -3.78 8.13
CA GLU A 91 3.11 -4.75 8.16
C GLU A 91 2.59 -5.05 9.58
N MET A 92 3.39 -4.88 10.63
CA MET A 92 2.93 -5.04 12.02
C MET A 92 1.76 -4.11 12.35
N PHE A 93 1.78 -2.90 11.80
CA PHE A 93 0.74 -1.89 12.04
C PHE A 93 -0.28 -1.86 10.89
N CYS A 94 0.19 -1.93 9.64
CA CYS A 94 -0.69 -1.92 8.47
C CYS A 94 -1.58 -3.18 8.40
N GLY A 95 -1.10 -4.31 8.95
CA GLY A 95 -1.86 -5.55 9.05
C GLY A 95 -3.15 -5.42 9.88
N LEU A 96 -3.19 -4.49 10.83
CA LEU A 96 -4.34 -4.23 11.71
C LEU A 96 -5.41 -3.35 11.07
N GLN A 97 -5.09 -2.69 9.97
CA GLN A 97 -5.98 -1.77 9.28
C GLN A 97 -6.64 -2.44 8.08
N GLU A 98 -7.83 -1.92 7.73
CA GLU A 98 -8.51 -2.27 6.48
C GLU A 98 -7.64 -1.88 5.27
N PRO A 99 -7.65 -2.69 4.20
CA PRO A 99 -6.93 -2.34 2.97
C PRO A 99 -7.45 -0.99 2.46
N SER A 100 -6.54 -0.03 2.36
CA SER A 100 -6.89 1.34 2.00
C SER A 100 -5.72 1.98 1.27
N ARG A 101 -6.02 2.71 0.20
CA ARG A 101 -5.03 3.54 -0.48
C ARG A 101 -4.88 4.84 0.31
N CYS A 102 -3.73 5.02 0.95
CA CYS A 102 -3.42 6.29 1.61
C CYS A 102 -3.10 7.33 0.54
N GLU A 103 -3.99 8.30 0.33
CA GLU A 103 -3.72 9.45 -0.52
C GLU A 103 -3.25 10.61 0.35
N PHE A 104 -2.09 11.18 0.01
CA PHE A 104 -1.65 12.41 0.64
C PHE A 104 -2.49 13.58 0.11
N PRO A 105 -2.90 14.52 0.98
CA PRO A 105 -3.55 15.74 0.52
C PRO A 105 -2.62 16.48 -0.44
N LYS A 106 -3.21 17.00 -1.52
CA LYS A 106 -2.47 17.77 -2.54
C LYS A 106 -2.03 19.14 -2.01
N THR A 107 -2.74 19.66 -1.02
CA THR A 107 -2.40 20.90 -0.31
C THR A 107 -1.37 20.59 0.77
N MET A 108 -0.37 21.47 0.91
CA MET A 108 0.65 21.34 1.97
C MET A 108 0.10 21.63 3.37
N SER A 109 -1.06 22.29 3.46
CA SER A 109 -1.78 22.50 4.70
C SER A 109 -2.95 21.53 4.81
N ILE A 110 -3.13 21.01 6.02
CA ILE A 110 -4.27 20.21 6.44
C ILE A 110 -4.78 20.85 7.72
N GLU A 111 -6.05 21.23 7.75
CA GLU A 111 -6.69 21.80 8.94
C GLU A 111 -7.44 20.69 9.67
N PHE A 112 -7.27 20.64 10.98
CA PHE A 112 -7.96 19.66 11.82
C PHE A 112 -9.13 20.34 12.50
N ASP A 113 -10.34 20.07 12.02
CA ASP A 113 -11.53 20.37 12.76
C ASP A 113 -11.45 19.63 14.09
N LYS A 114 -11.53 20.37 15.21
CA LYS A 114 -11.51 19.83 16.58
C LYS A 114 -10.13 19.48 17.17
N TYR A 115 -9.03 20.02 16.63
CA TYR A 115 -7.70 19.91 17.27
C TYR A 115 -7.69 20.30 18.76
N GLN A 116 -8.52 21.29 19.13
CA GLN A 116 -8.72 21.76 20.51
C GLN A 116 -9.20 20.68 21.50
N TYR A 117 -9.75 19.56 21.02
CA TYR A 117 -10.20 18.44 21.85
C TYR A 117 -9.19 17.29 21.93
N THR A 118 -7.98 17.46 21.37
CA THR A 118 -6.95 16.43 21.44
C THR A 118 -6.34 16.36 22.85
N THR A 119 -6.34 15.18 23.44
CA THR A 119 -5.67 14.93 24.71
C THR A 119 -4.18 14.70 24.46
N LYS A 120 -3.30 15.37 25.22
CA LYS A 120 -1.86 15.04 25.18
C LYS A 120 -1.67 13.60 25.62
N VAL A 121 -1.06 12.79 24.76
CA VAL A 121 -0.63 11.44 25.11
C VAL A 121 0.54 11.57 26.10
N PRO A 122 0.46 10.99 27.32
CA PRO A 122 1.52 11.05 28.32
C PRO A 122 2.79 10.31 27.91
#